data_AF-A0A9E1EMD5-F1
#
_entry.id   AF-A0A9E1EMD5-F1
#
_cell.length_a   1.000
_cell.length_b   1.000
_cell.length_c   1.000
_cell.angle_alpha   90.00
_cell.angle_beta   90.00
_cell.angle_gamma   90.00
#
_symmetry.space_group_name_H-M   'P 1'
#
loop_
_entity.id
_entity.type
_entity.pdbx_description
1 polymer ?
#
loop_
_entity_poly.entity_id
_entity_poly.type
_entity_poly.pdbx_seq_one_letter_code
_entity_poly.pdbx_strand_id
1 'polypeptide(L)' 'MYIVKDEDSLLSISKNKLGCHTKYSDLIRMNQLASTIIYPGQNLRYSE' A
#
# COMPACT_ATOMS: atom_id res chain seq x y z
N MET A 1 6.86 4.36 -6.10
CA MET A 1 6.39 5.04 -4.87
C MET A 1 4.99 5.59 -5.15
N TYR A 2 4.08 5.50 -4.18
CA TYR A 2 2.70 5.95 -4.26
C TYR A 2 2.34 6.79 -3.05
N ILE A 3 1.60 7.88 -3.26
CA ILE A 3 1.06 8.72 -2.18
C ILE A 3 -0.38 8.28 -1.95
N VAL A 4 -0.68 7.83 -0.74
CA VAL A 4 -2.03 7.42 -0.33
C VAL A 4 -2.99 8.60 -0.43
N LYS A 5 -4.19 8.37 -0.96
CA LYS A 5 -5.29 9.35 -1.00
C LYS A 5 -6.37 9.01 0.02
N ASP A 6 -7.28 9.95 0.28
CA ASP A 6 -8.35 9.84 1.28
C ASP A 6 -9.25 8.60 1.10
N GLU A 7 -9.41 8.14 -0.14
CA GLU A 7 -10.24 6.97 -0.49
C GLU A 7 -9.42 5.69 -0.76
N ASP A 8 -8.11 5.74 -0.57
CA ASP A 8 -7.24 4.59 -0.83
C ASP A 8 -7.17 3.66 0.37
N SER A 9 -7.45 2.38 0.12
CA SER A 9 -7.19 1.30 1.07
C SER A 9 -5.96 0.50 0.64
N LEU A 10 -5.30 -0.13 1.61
CA LEU A 10 -4.11 -0.95 1.37
C LEU A 10 -4.35 -2.02 0.28
N LEU A 11 -5.52 -2.68 0.31
CA LEU A 11 -5.93 -3.64 -0.73
C LEU A 11 -6.14 -3.00 -2.10
N SER A 12 -6.79 -1.84 -2.16
CA SER A 12 -7.02 -1.11 -3.41
C SER A 12 -5.71 -0.69 -4.06
N ILE A 13 -4.75 -0.22 -3.24
CA ILE A 13 -3.40 0.14 -3.68
C ILE A 13 -2.66 -1.12 -4.15
N SER A 14 -2.69 -2.22 -3.41
CA SER A 14 -2.07 -3.48 -3.87
C SER A 14 -2.67 -3.97 -5.17
N LYS A 15 -3.99 -3.92 -5.33
CA LYS A 15 -4.66 -4.32 -6.56
C LYS A 15 -4.27 -3.41 -7.74
N ASN A 16 -4.25 -2.10 -7.53
CA ASN A 16 -3.97 -1.12 -8.57
C ASN A 16 -2.47 -1.05 -8.94
N LYS A 17 -1.57 -1.22 -7.96
CA LYS A 17 -0.11 -1.08 -8.14
C LYS A 17 0.62 -2.39 -8.36
N LEU A 18 0.16 -3.47 -7.76
CA LEU A 18 0.81 -4.80 -7.83
C LEU A 18 -0.01 -5.80 -8.65
N GLY A 19 -1.14 -5.36 -9.22
CA GLY A 19 -2.09 -6.21 -9.96
C GLY A 19 -2.81 -7.24 -9.09
N CYS A 20 -2.49 -7.32 -7.80
CA CYS A 20 -2.95 -8.38 -6.92
C CYS A 20 -3.28 -7.85 -5.52
N HIS A 21 -4.51 -8.07 -5.11
CA HIS A 21 -5.03 -7.63 -3.82
C HIS A 21 -4.42 -8.38 -2.62
N THR A 22 -3.75 -9.52 -2.84
CA THR A 22 -3.08 -10.31 -1.77
C THR A 22 -1.64 -9.88 -1.48
N LYS A 23 -1.02 -9.07 -2.35
CA LYS A 23 0.36 -8.55 -2.16
C LYS A 23 0.43 -7.34 -1.19
N TYR A 24 -0.60 -7.11 -0.38
CA TYR A 24 -0.58 -6.04 0.63
C TYR A 24 0.38 -6.34 1.79
N SER A 25 0.63 -7.62 2.07
CA SER A 25 1.64 -8.07 3.02
C SER A 25 3.06 -7.69 2.58
N ASP A 26 3.36 -7.77 1.27
CA ASP A 26 4.62 -7.28 0.71
C ASP A 26 4.75 -5.76 0.85
N LEU A 27 3.67 -5.00 0.62
CA LEU A 27 3.65 -3.56 0.90
C LEU A 27 3.98 -3.26 2.37
N ILE A 28 3.36 -3.97 3.31
CA ILE A 28 3.62 -3.80 4.75
C ILE A 28 5.09 -4.08 5.05
N ARG A 29 5.61 -5.20 4.56
CA ARG A 29 7.00 -5.62 4.82
C ARG A 29 8.02 -4.65 4.18
N MET A 30 7.77 -4.20 2.95
CA MET A 30 8.63 -3.24 2.25
C MET A 30 8.63 -1.85 2.87
N ASN A 31 7.48 -1.42 3.40
CA ASN A 31 7.33 -0.12 4.06
C ASN A 31 7.54 -0.16 5.57
N GLN A 32 7.86 -1.35 6.11
CA GLN A 32 8.00 -1.57 7.55
C GLN A 32 6.80 -1.03 8.34
N LEU A 33 5.59 -1.19 7.79
CA LEU A 33 4.38 -0.71 8.44
C LEU A 33 4.12 -1.56 9.68
N ALA A 34 3.96 -0.89 10.82
CA ALA A 34 3.60 -1.55 12.07
C ALA A 34 2.13 -2.03 12.08
N SER A 35 1.31 -1.52 11.16
CA SER A 35 -0.12 -1.85 11.06
C SER A 35 -0.60 -1.77 9.60
N THR A 36 -1.79 -2.32 9.34
CA THR A 36 -2.49 -2.23 8.06
C THR A 36 -3.15 -0.86 7.82
N ILE A 37 -3.15 0.01 8.85
CA ILE A 37 -3.70 1.36 8.77
C ILE A 37 -2.72 2.25 8.00
N ILE A 38 -3.24 2.93 6.98
CA ILE A 38 -2.52 3.90 6.17
C ILE A 38 -3.26 5.23 6.20
N TYR A 39 -2.50 6.32 6.07
CA TYR A 39 -3.05 7.67 6.13
C TYR A 39 -2.89 8.40 4.80
N PRO A 40 -3.82 9.28 4.42
CA PRO A 40 -3.68 10.12 3.24
C PRO A 40 -2.41 10.98 3.33
N GLY A 41 -1.67 11.06 2.23
CA GLY A 41 -0.35 11.70 2.18
C GLY A 41 0.83 10.80 2.55
N GLN A 42 0.57 9.56 3.00
CA GLN A 42 1.63 8.61 3.31
C GLN A 42 2.30 8.07 2.05
N ASN A 43 3.64 7.98 2.08
CA ASN A 43 4.43 7.43 0.98
C ASN A 43 4.58 5.91 1.12
N LEU A 44 4.00 5.17 0.19
CA LEU A 44 4.14 3.73 0.07
C LEU A 44 5.11 3.35 -1.06
N ARG A 45 6.14 2.59 -0.71
CA ARG A 45 7.07 1.93 -1.62
C ARG A 45 6.47 0.60 -2.05
N TYR A 46 6.41 0.36 -3.35
CA TYR A 46 5.99 -0.92 -3.93
C TYR A 46 7.00 -1.30 -5.01
N SER A 47 7.16 -2.60 -5.25
CA SER A 47 7.93 -3.15 -6.36
C SER A 47 6.97 -3.91 -7.26
N GLU A 48 7.03 -3.68 -8.58
CA GLU A 48 6.29 -4.48 -9.57
C GLU A 48 6.65 -5.97 -9.46
#